data_AF-B1AXN8-F1
#
_entry.id   AF-B1AXN8-F1
#
_cell.length_a   1.000
_cell.length_b   1.000
_cell.length_c   1.000
_cell.angle_alpha   90.00
_cell.angle_beta   90.00
_cell.angle_gamma   90.00
#
_symmetry.space_group_name_H-M   'P 1'
#
loop_
_entity.id
_entity.type
_entity.pdbx_description
1 polymer ?
#
loop_
_entity_poly.entity_id
_entity_poly.type
_entity_poly.pdbx_seq_one_letter_code
_entity_poly.pdbx_strand_id
1 'polypeptide(L)'
;MDEPMGEEEINPQTEEGSIKEIAITHHVKEGHEKADPSQFELLKVLGQGSFGKVFLVKKISGSDARQLYAMKVLKKATLKVRDRVRTKMERDILVEVNHPFIVKLHYAFQTEGKLYLILDFLRGGDLFTRLSKEV
;
A
#
# COMPACT_ATOMS: atom_id res chain seq x y z
N MET A 1 -37.26 -12.23 50.90
CA MET A 1 -36.87 -10.82 50.81
C MET A 1 -35.85 -10.80 49.71
N ASP A 2 -36.34 -10.70 48.48
CA ASP A 2 -35.53 -10.87 47.27
C ASP A 2 -35.09 -9.48 46.79
N GLU A 3 -33.78 -9.24 46.78
CA GLU A 3 -33.17 -8.03 46.23
C GLU A 3 -33.24 -8.06 44.70
N PRO A 4 -33.64 -6.98 44.02
CA PRO A 4 -33.56 -6.94 42.56
C PRO A 4 -32.13 -6.61 42.13
N MET A 5 -31.55 -7.51 41.31
CA MET A 5 -30.28 -7.30 40.62
C MET A 5 -30.37 -6.10 39.69
N GLY A 6 -29.35 -5.23 39.75
CA GLY A 6 -29.23 -4.03 38.93
C GLY A 6 -29.16 -4.34 37.44
N GLU A 7 -29.97 -3.63 36.66
CA GLU A 7 -29.87 -3.60 35.21
C GLU A 7 -28.69 -2.69 34.84
N GLU A 8 -27.55 -3.27 34.45
CA GLU A 8 -26.48 -2.53 33.79
C GLU A 8 -26.91 -2.21 32.35
N GLU A 9 -27.32 -0.96 32.12
CA GLU A 9 -27.52 -0.41 30.79
C GLU A 9 -26.20 -0.43 30.01
N ILE A 10 -26.13 -1.29 29.00
CA ILE A 10 -25.00 -1.39 28.07
C ILE A 10 -25.04 -0.16 27.16
N ASN A 11 -24.30 0.89 27.53
CA ASN A 11 -24.12 2.09 26.73
C ASN A 11 -23.45 1.72 25.37
N PRO A 12 -24.08 1.97 24.20
CA PRO A 12 -23.50 1.65 22.89
C PRO A 12 -22.39 2.62 22.45
N GLN A 13 -21.87 3.46 23.35
CA GLN A 13 -20.74 4.34 23.08
C GLN A 13 -19.41 3.63 23.30
N THR A 14 -19.03 2.75 22.37
CA THR A 14 -17.66 2.24 22.36
C THR A 14 -17.08 2.25 20.95
N GLU A 15 -15.98 2.98 20.85
CA GLU A 15 -14.96 2.95 19.80
C GLU A 15 -15.24 3.77 18.52
N GLU A 16 -15.35 5.10 18.69
CA GLU A 16 -14.55 5.98 17.82
C GLU A 16 -13.07 5.76 18.16
N GLY A 17 -12.56 4.60 17.74
CA GLY A 17 -11.18 4.20 17.90
C GLY A 17 -10.31 5.22 17.18
N SER A 18 -9.62 6.04 17.97
CA SER A 18 -8.49 6.89 17.57
C SER A 18 -7.76 6.24 16.40
N ILE A 19 -7.87 6.85 15.22
CA ILE A 19 -7.30 6.33 13.97
C ILE A 19 -5.77 6.41 14.12
N LYS A 20 -5.17 5.39 14.74
CA LYS A 20 -3.72 5.26 14.82
C LYS A 20 -3.22 4.99 13.40
N GLU A 21 -2.62 6.02 12.82
CA GLU A 21 -2.03 6.01 11.50
C GLU A 21 -1.13 4.79 11.32
N ILE A 22 -1.18 4.14 10.15
CA ILE A 22 -0.24 3.06 9.84
C ILE A 22 1.14 3.71 9.76
N ALA A 23 1.98 3.52 10.78
CA ALA A 23 3.38 3.89 10.71
C ALA A 23 4.12 2.84 9.88
N ILE A 24 4.26 3.08 8.58
CA ILE A 24 5.15 2.28 7.74
C ILE A 24 6.56 2.87 7.83
N THR A 25 7.51 2.04 8.23
CA THR A 25 8.95 2.31 8.15
C THR A 25 9.33 2.61 6.70
N HIS A 26 9.94 3.77 6.44
CA HIS A 26 10.43 4.12 5.11
C HIS A 26 11.40 3.02 4.62
N HIS A 27 11.11 2.45 3.45
CA HIS A 27 12.00 1.52 2.78
C HIS A 27 12.63 2.21 1.58
N VAL A 28 13.94 2.04 1.45
CA VAL A 28 14.73 2.64 0.38
C VAL A 28 15.62 1.56 -0.21
N LYS A 29 15.63 1.49 -1.53
CA LYS A 29 16.56 0.67 -2.29
C LYS A 29 18.00 0.95 -1.86
N GLU A 30 18.80 -0.09 -1.70
CA GLU A 30 20.19 0.03 -1.26
C GLU A 30 21.00 0.98 -2.16
N GLY A 31 21.66 1.98 -1.55
CA GLY A 31 22.42 3.01 -2.27
C GLY A 31 21.58 4.16 -2.84
N HIS A 32 20.28 4.23 -2.54
CA HIS A 32 19.40 5.32 -2.97
C HIS A 32 18.97 6.21 -1.81
N GLU A 33 18.53 7.43 -2.13
CA GLU A 33 18.00 8.40 -1.16
C GLU A 33 16.52 8.13 -0.83
N LYS A 34 16.04 8.71 0.28
CA LYS A 34 14.63 8.67 0.64
C LYS A 34 13.76 9.20 -0.51
N ALA A 35 12.68 8.48 -0.78
CA ALA A 35 11.77 8.78 -1.86
C ALA A 35 10.59 9.66 -1.41
N ASP A 36 10.16 10.55 -2.31
CA ASP A 36 9.00 11.44 -2.17
C ASP A 36 8.11 11.39 -3.42
N PRO A 37 6.78 11.58 -3.35
CA PRO A 37 5.92 11.57 -4.54
C PRO A 37 6.39 12.52 -5.66
N SER A 38 6.98 13.66 -5.33
CA SER A 38 7.46 14.66 -6.30
C SER A 38 8.60 14.14 -7.20
N GLN A 39 9.29 13.08 -6.80
CA GLN A 39 10.35 12.46 -7.59
C GLN A 39 9.83 11.49 -8.66
N PHE A 40 8.50 11.32 -8.78
CA PHE A 40 7.87 10.39 -9.71
C PHE A 40 6.86 11.11 -10.59
N GLU A 41 7.13 11.11 -11.90
CA GLU A 41 6.22 11.61 -12.93
C GLU A 41 5.13 10.56 -13.19
N LEU A 42 3.87 10.94 -13.02
CA LEU A 42 2.70 10.11 -13.33
C LEU A 42 2.47 10.02 -14.84
N LEU A 43 2.53 8.81 -15.40
CA LEU A 43 2.35 8.60 -16.84
C LEU A 43 0.97 8.04 -17.19
N LYS A 44 0.57 6.93 -16.56
CA LYS A 44 -0.67 6.21 -16.92
C LYS A 44 -1.25 5.47 -15.72
N VAL A 45 -2.56 5.27 -15.69
CA VAL A 45 -3.20 4.33 -14.74
C VAL A 45 -3.05 2.91 -15.27
N LEU A 46 -2.45 2.02 -14.47
CA LEU A 46 -2.29 0.59 -14.80
C LEU A 46 -3.46 -0.24 -14.30
N GLY A 47 -4.04 0.12 -13.15
CA GLY A 47 -5.17 -0.60 -12.59
C GLY A 47 -5.78 0.12 -11.40
N GLN A 48 -6.99 -0.29 -11.04
CA GLN A 48 -7.70 0.19 -9.86
C GLN A 48 -8.23 -1.03 -9.11
N GLY A 49 -7.72 -1.23 -7.89
CA GLY A 49 -8.18 -2.28 -6.99
C GLY A 49 -9.02 -1.72 -5.84
N SER A 50 -9.53 -2.61 -4.99
CA SER A 50 -10.27 -2.26 -3.77
C SER A 50 -9.45 -1.41 -2.79
N PHE A 51 -8.12 -1.61 -2.75
CA PHE A 51 -7.22 -0.99 -1.77
C PHE A 51 -6.52 0.27 -2.28
N GLY A 52 -6.68 0.62 -3.57
CA GLY A 52 -5.97 1.75 -4.15
C GLY A 52 -5.86 1.73 -5.66
N LYS A 53 -5.17 2.73 -6.20
CA LYS A 53 -4.91 2.88 -7.63
C LYS A 53 -3.43 2.63 -7.91
N VAL A 54 -3.15 1.93 -9.01
CA VAL A 54 -1.80 1.64 -9.49
C VAL A 54 -1.51 2.49 -10.71
N PHE A 55 -0.38 3.19 -10.69
CA PHE A 55 0.06 4.09 -11.75
C PHE A 55 1.38 3.61 -12.32
N LEU A 56 1.56 3.74 -13.62
CA LEU A 56 2.86 3.77 -14.25
C LEU A 56 3.47 5.13 -13.97
N VAL A 57 4.66 5.12 -13.36
CA VAL A 57 5.43 6.33 -13.08
C VAL A 57 6.82 6.23 -13.65
N LYS A 58 7.43 7.39 -13.87
CA LYS A 58 8.84 7.53 -14.26
C LYS A 58 9.58 8.30 -13.19
N LYS A 59 10.70 7.76 -12.72
CA LYS A 59 11.53 8.46 -11.73
C LYS A 59 12.23 9.65 -12.38
N ILE A 60 12.19 10.81 -11.73
CA ILE A 60 12.68 12.07 -12.30
C ILE A 60 14.16 12.30 -11.92
N SER A 61 14.57 11.93 -10.71
CA SER A 61 15.89 12.23 -10.14
C SER A 61 16.53 11.01 -9.46
N GLY A 62 17.81 11.13 -9.12
CA GLY A 62 18.62 10.06 -8.51
C GLY A 62 19.29 9.13 -9.52
N SER A 63 19.99 8.11 -9.02
CA SER A 63 20.78 7.17 -9.84
C SER A 63 19.96 6.32 -10.81
N ASP A 64 18.68 6.10 -10.51
CA ASP A 64 17.67 5.42 -11.33
C ASP A 64 16.72 6.40 -12.03
N ALA A 65 17.16 7.62 -12.31
CA ALA A 65 16.40 8.56 -13.12
C ALA A 65 15.98 7.96 -14.47
N ARG A 66 14.78 8.30 -14.92
CA ARG A 66 14.09 7.79 -16.12
C ARG A 66 13.63 6.33 -16.06
N GLN A 67 13.93 5.60 -14.98
CA GLN A 67 13.41 4.25 -14.78
C GLN A 67 11.88 4.29 -14.61
N LEU A 68 11.21 3.30 -15.21
CA LEU A 68 9.78 3.10 -15.08
C LEU A 68 9.47 2.17 -13.91
N TYR A 69 8.42 2.54 -13.15
CA TYR A 69 7.94 1.81 -11.98
C TYR A 69 6.42 1.74 -11.95
N ALA A 70 5.90 0.78 -11.19
CA ALA A 70 4.50 0.73 -10.78
C ALA A 70 4.36 1.37 -9.38
N MET A 71 3.60 2.44 -9.29
CA MET A 71 3.29 3.13 -8.03
C MET A 71 1.89 2.73 -7.56
N LYS A 72 1.82 1.98 -6.46
CA LYS A 72 0.56 1.64 -5.78
C LYS A 72 0.30 2.66 -4.68
N VAL A 73 -0.82 3.37 -4.78
CA VAL A 73 -1.24 4.40 -3.82
C VAL A 73 -2.43 3.90 -3.00
N LEU A 74 -2.26 3.77 -1.69
CA LEU A 74 -3.31 3.35 -0.76
C LEU A 74 -3.73 4.53 0.14
N LYS A 75 -5.04 4.72 0.35
CA LYS A 75 -5.56 5.77 1.25
C LYS A 75 -5.60 5.25 2.69
N LYS A 76 -5.00 5.97 3.63
CA LYS A 76 -4.94 5.55 5.05
C LYS A 76 -6.32 5.50 5.72
N ALA A 77 -7.19 6.46 5.39
CA ALA A 77 -8.55 6.55 5.95
C ALA A 77 -9.45 5.36 5.57
N THR A 78 -9.21 4.72 4.42
CA THR A 78 -10.06 3.61 3.94
C THR A 78 -9.57 2.24 4.38
N LEU A 79 -8.41 2.15 5.04
CA LEU A 79 -7.85 0.89 5.50
C LEU A 79 -8.49 0.50 6.84
N LYS A 80 -9.41 -0.48 6.79
CA LYS A 80 -9.96 -1.13 7.98
C LYS A 80 -8.81 -1.77 8.78
N VAL A 81 -8.94 -1.91 10.09
CA VAL A 81 -7.88 -2.47 10.97
C VAL A 81 -7.25 -3.75 10.40
N ARG A 82 -8.08 -4.66 9.86
CA ARG A 82 -7.64 -5.90 9.20
C ARG A 82 -6.81 -5.66 7.94
N ASP A 83 -7.16 -4.67 7.13
CA ASP A 83 -6.41 -4.27 5.93
C ASP A 83 -5.07 -3.61 6.28
N ARG A 84 -4.97 -2.97 7.46
CA ARG A 84 -3.71 -2.41 7.97
C ARG A 84 -2.69 -3.50 8.25
N VAL A 85 -3.11 -4.55 8.97
CA VAL A 85 -2.26 -5.71 9.26
C VAL A 85 -1.79 -6.36 7.96
N ARG A 86 -2.72 -6.55 7.01
CA ARG A 86 -2.39 -7.09 5.69
C ARG A 86 -1.39 -6.23 4.91
N THR A 87 -1.55 -4.90 4.92
CA THR A 87 -0.64 -3.98 4.23
C THR A 87 0.76 -4.00 4.85
N LYS A 88 0.84 -4.07 6.19
CA LYS A 88 2.12 -4.20 6.90
C LYS A 88 2.82 -5.52 6.56
N MET A 89 2.08 -6.63 6.59
CA MET A 89 2.60 -7.95 6.21
C MET A 89 3.03 -8.01 4.74
N GLU A 90 2.23 -7.44 3.82
CA GLU A 90 2.57 -7.37 2.38
C GLU A 90 3.90 -6.65 2.18
N ARG A 91 4.12 -5.52 2.89
CA ARG A 91 5.42 -4.84 2.89
C ARG A 91 6.53 -5.72 3.47
N ASP A 92 6.33 -6.31 4.65
CA ASP A 92 7.38 -7.09 5.33
C ASP A 92 7.87 -8.23 4.45
N ILE A 93 6.93 -8.94 3.81
CA ILE A 93 7.22 -9.95 2.79
C ILE A 93 7.98 -9.32 1.62
N LEU A 94 7.49 -8.22 1.05
CA LEU A 94 8.14 -7.58 -0.12
C LEU A 94 9.52 -6.99 0.17
N VAL A 95 9.84 -6.69 1.42
CA VAL A 95 11.18 -6.24 1.84
C VAL A 95 12.13 -7.43 1.95
N GLU A 96 11.68 -8.56 2.48
CA GLU A 96 12.50 -9.75 2.67
C GLU A 96 12.66 -10.58 1.39
N VAL A 97 11.71 -10.47 0.46
CA VAL A 97 11.65 -11.33 -0.72
C VAL A 97 12.44 -10.73 -1.88
N ASN A 98 13.53 -11.39 -2.23
CA ASN A 98 14.28 -11.20 -3.47
C ASN A 98 14.23 -12.48 -4.29
N HIS A 99 13.23 -12.60 -5.18
CA HIS A 99 13.00 -13.81 -5.97
C HIS A 99 12.63 -13.46 -7.43
N PRO A 100 13.13 -14.18 -8.45
CA PRO A 100 12.93 -13.84 -9.87
C PRO A 100 11.47 -13.80 -10.33
N PHE A 101 10.55 -14.42 -9.58
CA PHE A 101 9.11 -14.47 -9.89
C PHE A 101 8.24 -13.59 -8.98
N ILE A 102 8.86 -12.76 -8.13
CA ILE A 102 8.15 -11.87 -7.21
C ILE A 102 8.58 -10.44 -7.50
N VAL A 103 7.60 -9.54 -7.63
CA VAL A 103 7.86 -8.12 -7.89
C VAL A 103 8.64 -7.50 -6.75
N LYS A 104 9.71 -6.76 -7.06
CA LYS A 104 10.55 -6.12 -6.06
C LYS A 104 9.95 -4.80 -5.61
N LEU A 105 9.99 -4.56 -4.30
CA LEU A 105 9.76 -3.24 -3.71
C LEU A 105 11.07 -2.44 -3.75
N HIS A 106 11.06 -1.29 -4.43
CA HIS A 106 12.22 -0.39 -4.50
C HIS A 106 12.11 0.73 -3.47
N TYR A 107 10.91 1.28 -3.28
CA TYR A 107 10.69 2.36 -2.32
C TYR A 107 9.35 2.19 -1.64
N ALA A 108 9.30 2.49 -0.34
CA ALA A 108 8.06 2.66 0.39
C ALA A 108 8.14 3.93 1.23
N PHE A 109 7.16 4.80 1.04
CA PHE A 109 7.05 6.05 1.79
C PHE A 109 5.58 6.39 2.01
N GLN A 110 5.34 7.30 2.94
CA GLN A 110 4.00 7.69 3.34
C GLN A 110 3.89 9.20 3.49
N THR A 111 2.68 9.68 3.27
CA THR A 111 2.23 11.05 3.58
C THR A 111 1.10 10.95 4.60
N GLU A 112 0.63 12.08 5.13
CA GLU A 112 -0.44 12.15 6.15
C GLU A 112 -1.67 11.30 5.79
N GLY A 113 -2.08 11.27 4.51
CA GLY A 113 -3.29 10.55 4.09
C GLY A 113 -3.06 9.30 3.23
N LYS A 114 -1.83 9.05 2.76
CA LYS A 114 -1.57 8.05 1.71
C LYS A 114 -0.28 7.28 1.93
N LEU A 115 -0.31 6.02 1.52
CA LEU A 115 0.85 5.16 1.41
C LEU A 115 1.24 4.96 -0.05
N TYR A 116 2.54 4.98 -0.34
CA TYR A 116 3.09 4.79 -1.67
C TYR A 116 4.06 3.61 -1.66
N LEU A 117 3.83 2.65 -2.55
CA LEU A 117 4.73 1.54 -2.82
C LEU A 117 5.22 1.65 -4.27
N ILE A 118 6.53 1.70 -4.45
CA ILE A 118 7.18 1.75 -5.76
C ILE A 118 7.74 0.36 -6.07
N LEU A 119 7.15 -0.28 -7.07
CA LEU A 119 7.34 -1.67 -7.44
C LEU A 119 7.88 -1.79 -8.86
N ASP A 120 8.42 -2.95 -9.21
CA ASP A 120 8.75 -3.27 -10.60
C ASP A 120 7.56 -3.07 -11.55
N PHE A 121 7.81 -2.42 -12.68
CA PHE A 121 6.83 -2.32 -13.75
C PHE A 121 6.99 -3.48 -14.75
N LEU A 122 6.01 -4.39 -14.77
CA LEU A 122 5.98 -5.52 -15.70
C LEU A 122 5.21 -5.14 -16.97
N ARG A 123 5.89 -5.19 -18.13
CA ARG A 123 5.36 -4.73 -19.44
C ARG A 123 4.36 -5.69 -20.12
N GLY A 124 3.89 -6.74 -19.43
CA GLY A 124 3.03 -7.79 -20.01
C GLY A 124 1.53 -7.70 -19.66
N GLY A 125 1.13 -6.77 -18.79
CA GLY A 125 -0.21 -6.77 -18.20
C GLY A 125 -0.38 -7.89 -17.16
N ASP A 126 -1.62 -8.17 -16.77
CA ASP A 126 -1.93 -9.24 -15.81
C ASP A 126 -2.33 -10.55 -16.51
N LEU A 127 -2.12 -11.66 -15.78
CA LEU A 127 -2.45 -13.00 -16.26
C LEU A 127 -3.95 -13.16 -16.55
N PHE A 128 -4.81 -12.48 -15.79
CA PHE A 128 -6.26 -12.56 -15.96
C PHE A 128 -6.69 -12.03 -17.32
N THR A 129 -6.16 -10.89 -17.74
CA THR A 129 -6.39 -10.27 -19.05
C THR A 129 -5.88 -11.14 -20.19
N ARG A 130 -4.82 -11.93 -19.96
CA ARG A 130 -4.34 -12.87 -20.96
C ARG A 130 -5.28 -14.07 -21.09
N LEU A 131 -5.69 -14.65 -19.96
CA LEU A 131 -6.59 -15.80 -19.91
C LEU A 131 -7.97 -15.48 -20.49
N SER A 132 -8.50 -14.29 -20.21
CA SER A 132 -9.82 -13.86 -20.71
C SER A 132 -9.88 -13.63 -22.22
N LYS A 133 -8.74 -13.68 -22.93
CA LYS A 133 -8.66 -13.56 -24.40
C LYS A 133 -8.50 -14.92 -25.09
N GLU A 134 -8.24 -15.97 -24.33
CA GLU A 134 -8.08 -17.35 -24.83
C GLU A 134 -9.37 -18.17 -24.74
N VAL A 135 -10.43 -17.59 -24.16
CA VAL A 135 -11.80 -18.12 -24.10
C VAL A 135 -12.69 -17.27 -24.99
#